data_AF-A0A7W4ISP4-F1
#
_entry.id   AF-A0A7W4ISP4-F1
#
_cell.length_a   1.000
_cell.length_b   1.000
_cell.length_c   1.000
_cell.angle_alpha   90.00
_cell.angle_beta   90.00
_cell.angle_gamma   90.00
#
_symmetry.space_group_name_H-M   'P 1'
#
loop_
_entity.id
_entity.type
_entity.pdbx_description
1 polymer ?
#
loop_
_entity_poly.entity_id
_entity_poly.type
_entity_poly.pdbx_seq_one_letter_code
_entity_poly.pdbx_strand_id
1 'polypeptide(L)'
;MSDAFKEFAIRIGAFVLLSPLILGTVGPALSDMAFAQDGSGDRRMASFQAADANHDGRVSQDEFEAFARARMASSGGMRAAMFSRLAPEDQKARLDEKFAQMDTSGKGYLTPDDWHPQS
;
A
#
# COMPACT_ATOMS: atom_id res chain seq x y z
N MET A 1 42.67 9.26 21.66
CA MET A 1 41.80 9.22 20.47
C MET A 1 40.39 9.04 21.02
N SER A 2 39.62 10.11 20.92
CA SER A 2 38.33 10.43 21.53
C SER A 2 37.23 9.42 21.16
N ASP A 3 36.42 8.98 22.14
CA ASP A 3 34.97 9.26 22.31
C ASP A 3 34.08 8.81 21.13
N ALA A 4 32.90 8.22 21.29
CA ALA A 4 32.08 7.87 22.43
C ALA A 4 30.86 7.16 21.82
N PHE A 5 30.44 5.99 22.30
CA PHE A 5 29.04 5.56 22.27
C PHE A 5 28.81 4.57 23.42
N LYS A 6 28.81 5.14 24.63
CA LYS A 6 28.17 4.56 25.82
C LYS A 6 26.67 4.85 25.76
N GLU A 7 25.87 3.85 26.14
CA GLU A 7 24.62 3.95 26.92
C GLU A 7 23.47 4.85 26.41
N PHE A 8 22.24 4.31 26.33
CA PHE A 8 21.01 4.82 26.99
C PHE A 8 19.78 4.14 26.34
N ALA A 9 19.26 3.03 26.87
CA ALA A 9 18.13 3.02 27.82
C ALA A 9 16.93 3.89 27.38
N ILE A 10 15.77 3.26 27.16
CA ILE A 10 14.49 3.59 27.83
C ILE A 10 13.45 2.49 27.51
N ARG A 11 12.95 1.86 28.57
CA ARG A 11 11.68 1.11 28.63
C ARG A 11 10.62 2.07 29.16
N ILE A 12 9.52 2.33 28.45
CA ILE A 12 8.22 2.80 29.00
C ILE A 12 7.16 2.29 27.99
N GLY A 13 6.29 1.34 28.33
CA GLY A 13 4.96 1.60 28.92
C GLY A 13 3.98 1.89 27.78
N ALA A 14 2.85 1.21 27.57
CA ALA A 14 1.95 0.62 28.52
C ALA A 14 1.10 -0.46 27.84
N PHE A 15 0.86 -1.52 28.58
CA PHE A 15 -0.30 -2.39 28.42
C PHE A 15 -1.54 -1.51 28.70
N VAL A 16 -2.34 -1.17 27.67
CA VAL A 16 -3.68 -0.61 27.89
C VAL A 16 -4.70 -1.69 27.57
N LEU A 17 -5.20 -2.25 28.67
CA LEU A 17 -6.47 -2.94 28.81
C LEU A 17 -7.61 -2.06 28.27
N LEU A 18 -8.50 -2.61 27.45
CA LEU A 18 -9.95 -2.76 27.76
C LEU A 18 -10.71 -3.18 26.49
N SER A 19 -11.38 -4.34 26.55
CA SER A 19 -12.48 -4.70 25.66
C SER A 19 -13.68 -3.76 25.85
N PRO A 20 -14.66 -3.76 24.92
CA PRO A 20 -15.75 -4.72 25.06
C PRO A 20 -15.97 -5.46 23.73
N LEU A 21 -15.97 -6.80 23.72
CA LEU A 21 -17.18 -7.60 23.86
C LEU A 21 -18.46 -6.80 23.55
N ILE A 22 -18.78 -6.64 22.26
CA ILE A 22 -20.16 -6.35 21.85
C ILE A 22 -20.81 -7.67 21.47
N LEU A 23 -21.53 -8.23 22.45
CA LEU A 23 -22.57 -9.23 22.25
C LEU A 23 -23.84 -8.49 21.78
N GLY A 24 -24.27 -8.74 20.55
CA GLY A 24 -25.47 -8.15 19.97
C GLY A 24 -26.07 -9.06 18.90
N THR A 25 -27.18 -9.68 19.24
CA THR A 25 -27.93 -10.73 18.53
C THR A 25 -28.86 -10.23 17.42
N VAL A 26 -29.20 -11.14 16.49
CA VAL A 26 -30.35 -11.17 15.52
C VAL A 26 -30.39 -10.09 14.41
N GLY A 27 -30.59 -10.39 13.12
CA GLY A 27 -31.13 -11.60 12.49
C GLY A 27 -30.95 -11.65 10.96
N PRO A 28 -31.37 -12.76 10.32
CA PRO A 28 -31.25 -12.95 8.89
C PRO A 28 -32.48 -12.36 8.20
N ALA A 29 -32.31 -11.31 7.40
CA ALA A 29 -33.35 -10.80 6.54
C ALA A 29 -32.78 -10.61 5.12
N LEU A 30 -32.94 -11.70 4.36
CA LEU A 30 -33.22 -11.76 2.93
C LEU A 30 -33.14 -10.43 2.18
N SER A 31 -32.13 -10.30 1.32
CA SER A 31 -32.29 -9.66 0.01
C SER A 31 -31.15 -10.14 -0.88
N ASP A 32 -31.48 -11.07 -1.77
CA ASP A 32 -30.72 -11.37 -2.98
C ASP A 32 -30.52 -10.05 -3.76
N MET A 33 -29.37 -9.43 -3.57
CA MET A 33 -28.73 -8.63 -4.61
C MET A 33 -27.30 -9.12 -4.68
N ALA A 34 -27.14 -10.25 -5.36
CA ALA A 34 -25.87 -10.62 -5.95
C ALA A 34 -25.42 -9.42 -6.78
N PHE A 35 -24.53 -8.61 -6.20
CA PHE A 35 -23.75 -7.66 -6.95
C PHE A 35 -23.14 -8.46 -8.08
N ALA A 36 -23.54 -8.14 -9.31
CA ALA A 36 -22.77 -8.51 -10.47
C ALA A 36 -21.36 -8.01 -10.18
N GLN A 37 -20.46 -8.94 -9.83
CA GLN A 37 -19.06 -8.67 -9.68
C GLN A 37 -18.57 -8.23 -11.05
N ASP A 38 -18.56 -6.92 -11.22
CA ASP A 38 -17.66 -6.22 -12.09
C ASP A 38 -16.26 -6.79 -11.87
N GLY A 39 -15.83 -7.70 -12.73
CA GLY A 39 -14.52 -8.32 -12.66
C GLY A 39 -13.34 -7.33 -12.77
N SER A 40 -13.60 -6.04 -13.01
CA SER A 40 -12.59 -4.98 -12.93
C SER A 40 -12.29 -4.54 -11.49
N GLY A 41 -13.28 -4.58 -10.59
CA GLY A 41 -13.10 -4.34 -9.15
C GLY A 41 -12.17 -5.37 -8.50
N ASP A 42 -12.35 -6.65 -8.85
CA ASP A 42 -11.54 -7.75 -8.31
C ASP A 42 -10.07 -7.63 -8.73
N ARG A 43 -9.79 -7.25 -9.99
CA ARG A 43 -8.42 -7.07 -10.49
C ARG A 43 -7.72 -5.85 -9.90
N ARG A 44 -8.46 -4.75 -9.71
CA ARG A 44 -7.98 -3.54 -9.03
C ARG A 44 -7.57 -3.89 -7.60
N MET A 45 -8.45 -4.58 -6.88
CA MET A 45 -8.24 -4.98 -5.49
C MET A 45 -7.09 -5.98 -5.35
N ALA A 46 -6.96 -6.96 -6.25
CA ALA A 46 -5.84 -7.90 -6.26
C ALA A 46 -4.49 -7.19 -6.48
N SER A 47 -4.47 -6.15 -7.31
CA SER A 47 -3.25 -5.35 -7.54
C SER A 47 -2.92 -4.48 -6.31
N PHE A 48 -3.93 -3.96 -5.61
CA PHE A 48 -3.75 -3.22 -4.37
C PHE A 48 -3.19 -4.12 -3.27
N GLN A 49 -3.79 -5.30 -3.05
CA GLN A 49 -3.32 -6.27 -2.08
C GLN A 49 -1.90 -6.78 -2.39
N ALA A 50 -1.52 -6.82 -3.66
CA ALA A 50 -0.15 -7.16 -4.05
C ALA A 50 0.86 -6.02 -3.75
N ALA A 51 0.39 -4.78 -3.60
CA ALA A 51 1.20 -3.64 -3.20
C ALA A 51 1.25 -3.46 -1.68
N ASP A 52 0.12 -3.66 -1.00
CA ASP A 52 -0.02 -3.66 0.47
C ASP A 52 0.58 -4.94 1.06
N ALA A 53 1.90 -4.93 1.24
CA ALA A 53 2.67 -6.10 1.67
C ALA A 53 2.50 -6.40 3.17
N ASN A 54 2.21 -5.38 3.98
CA ASN A 54 1.98 -5.53 5.42
C ASN A 54 0.50 -5.79 5.78
N HIS A 55 -0.41 -5.66 4.81
CA HIS A 55 -1.85 -5.86 4.93
C HIS A 55 -2.51 -4.93 5.96
N ASP A 56 -2.04 -3.69 6.05
CA ASP A 56 -2.62 -2.66 6.91
C ASP A 56 -3.77 -1.88 6.26
N GLY A 57 -4.07 -2.19 4.99
CA GLY A 57 -5.13 -1.56 4.20
C GLY A 57 -4.70 -0.24 3.56
N ARG A 58 -3.40 0.08 3.58
CA ARG A 58 -2.79 1.27 2.98
C ARG A 58 -1.54 0.84 2.23
N VAL A 59 -1.15 1.64 1.24
CA VAL A 59 0.12 1.45 0.54
C VAL A 59 0.98 2.67 0.81
N SER A 60 2.09 2.44 1.50
CA SER A 60 3.13 3.44 1.73
C SER A 60 3.96 3.68 0.46
N GLN A 61 4.78 4.73 0.48
CA GLN A 61 5.67 5.05 -0.64
C GLN A 61 6.67 3.93 -0.94
N ASP A 62 7.23 3.30 0.10
CA ASP A 62 8.21 2.21 -0.04
C ASP A 62 7.57 0.95 -0.63
N GLU A 63 6.36 0.62 -0.19
CA GLU A 63 5.56 -0.49 -0.72
C GLU A 63 5.16 -0.27 -2.18
N PHE A 64 4.73 0.94 -2.51
CA PHE A 64 4.44 1.32 -3.89
C PHE A 64 5.69 1.22 -4.78
N GLU A 65 6.84 1.66 -4.29
CA GLU A 65 8.10 1.62 -5.02
C GLU A 65 8.52 0.17 -5.33
N ALA A 66 8.45 -0.72 -4.33
CA ALA A 66 8.74 -2.14 -4.50
C ALA A 66 7.77 -2.80 -5.51
N PHE A 67 6.47 -2.56 -5.35
CA PHE A 67 5.44 -3.09 -6.24
C PHE A 67 5.62 -2.60 -7.69
N ALA A 68 5.84 -1.30 -7.89
CA ALA A 68 5.97 -0.72 -9.21
C ALA A 68 7.23 -1.22 -9.94
N ARG A 69 8.35 -1.38 -9.23
CA ARG A 69 9.58 -1.99 -9.77
C ARG A 69 9.33 -3.43 -10.23
N ALA A 70 8.68 -4.24 -9.39
CA ALA A 70 8.32 -5.62 -9.74
C ALA A 70 7.37 -5.67 -10.95
N ARG A 71 6.36 -4.80 -10.99
CA ARG A 71 5.41 -4.69 -12.09
C ARG A 71 6.11 -4.33 -13.40
N MET A 72 7.01 -3.35 -13.38
CA MET A 72 7.78 -2.96 -14.56
C MET A 72 8.69 -4.08 -15.05
N ALA A 73 9.39 -4.78 -14.15
CA ALA A 73 10.18 -5.95 -14.54
C ALA A 73 9.34 -7.03 -15.24
N SER A 74 8.10 -7.25 -14.77
CA SER A 74 7.19 -8.25 -15.35
C SER A 74 6.50 -7.82 -16.65
N SER A 75 6.42 -6.51 -16.93
CA SER A 75 5.67 -5.96 -18.07
C SER A 75 6.36 -6.19 -19.43
N GLY A 76 7.68 -6.40 -19.47
CA GLY A 76 8.44 -6.73 -20.69
C GLY A 76 8.42 -5.69 -21.83
N GLY A 77 7.68 -4.58 -21.68
CA GLY A 77 7.48 -3.59 -22.73
C GLY A 77 8.61 -2.55 -22.82
N MET A 78 8.64 -1.78 -23.91
CA MET A 78 9.64 -0.73 -24.12
C MET A 78 9.66 0.31 -22.99
N ARG A 79 8.51 0.63 -22.38
CA ARG A 79 8.43 1.53 -21.20
C ARG A 79 9.13 0.94 -19.98
N ALA A 80 8.97 -0.36 -19.72
CA ALA A 80 9.68 -1.05 -18.66
C ALA A 80 11.19 -1.10 -18.93
N ALA A 81 11.59 -1.47 -20.15
CA ALA A 81 12.99 -1.48 -20.55
C ALA A 81 13.64 -0.09 -20.45
N MET A 82 12.90 0.97 -20.77
CA MET A 82 13.36 2.35 -20.61
C MET A 82 13.48 2.74 -19.13
N PHE A 83 12.51 2.35 -18.29
CA PHE A 83 12.55 2.62 -16.86
C PHE A 83 13.75 1.93 -16.18
N SER A 84 14.01 0.65 -16.49
CA SER A 84 15.14 -0.09 -15.94
C SER A 84 16.51 0.44 -16.38
N ARG A 85 16.57 1.29 -17.42
CA ARG A 85 17.80 1.96 -17.87
C ARG A 85 18.05 3.31 -17.20
N LEU A 86 17.07 3.84 -16.46
CA LEU A 86 17.23 5.08 -15.70
C LEU A 86 18.13 4.85 -14.48
N ALA A 87 18.79 5.91 -14.02
CA ALA A 87 19.51 5.87 -12.75
C ALA A 87 18.54 5.61 -11.58
N PRO A 88 18.97 4.98 -10.48
CA PRO A 88 18.09 4.69 -9.34
C PRO A 88 17.34 5.91 -8.79
N GLU A 89 17.98 7.07 -8.79
CA GLU A 89 17.42 8.35 -8.39
C GLU A 89 16.27 8.79 -9.32
N ASP A 90 16.43 8.64 -10.64
CA ASP A 90 15.41 8.98 -11.63
C ASP A 90 14.24 7.98 -11.60
N GLN A 91 14.54 6.71 -11.34
CA GLN A 91 13.52 5.69 -11.12
C GLN A 91 12.65 6.05 -9.93
N LYS A 92 13.28 6.42 -8.81
CA LYS A 92 12.59 6.85 -7.61
C LYS A 92 11.77 8.12 -7.86
N ALA A 93 12.36 9.15 -8.46
CA ALA A 93 11.65 10.40 -8.77
C ALA A 93 10.36 10.16 -9.58
N ARG A 94 10.39 9.25 -10.56
CA ARG A 94 9.21 8.88 -11.34
C ARG A 94 8.16 8.10 -10.55
N LEU A 95 8.59 7.27 -9.60
CA LEU A 95 7.67 6.54 -8.73
C LEU A 95 7.04 7.48 -7.70
N ASP A 96 7.82 8.42 -7.15
CA ASP A 96 7.34 9.46 -6.25
C ASP A 96 6.32 10.37 -6.95
N GLU A 97 6.60 10.79 -8.19
CA GLU A 97 5.65 11.57 -9.01
C GLU A 97 4.36 10.80 -9.27
N LYS A 98 4.45 9.49 -9.53
CA LYS A 98 3.27 8.64 -9.73
C LYS A 98 2.47 8.46 -8.45
N PHE A 99 3.16 8.25 -7.34
CA PHE A 99 2.53 8.15 -6.03
C PHE A 99 1.76 9.43 -5.71
N ALA A 100 2.38 10.59 -5.92
CA ALA A 100 1.73 11.89 -5.72
C ALA A 100 0.51 12.11 -6.63
N GLN A 101 0.51 11.57 -7.84
CA GLN A 101 -0.66 11.60 -8.74
C GLN A 101 -1.82 10.75 -8.22
N MET A 102 -1.55 9.66 -7.52
CA MET A 102 -2.60 8.81 -6.92
C MET A 102 -3.05 9.36 -5.56
N ASP A 103 -2.13 9.87 -4.75
CA ASP A 103 -2.45 10.50 -3.47
C ASP A 103 -2.93 11.94 -3.65
N THR A 104 -4.05 12.10 -4.34
CA THR A 104 -4.68 13.41 -4.59
C THR A 104 -5.03 14.15 -3.29
N SER A 105 -5.28 13.40 -2.21
CA SER A 105 -5.54 13.96 -0.88
C SER A 105 -4.28 14.43 -0.13
N GLY A 106 -3.08 14.05 -0.56
CA GLY A 106 -1.81 14.41 0.08
C GLY A 106 -1.64 13.84 1.49
N LYS A 107 -2.18 12.65 1.78
CA LYS A 107 -2.11 12.01 3.11
C LYS A 107 -0.84 11.20 3.35
N GLY A 108 -0.03 10.99 2.31
CA GLY A 108 1.23 10.23 2.35
C GLY A 108 1.06 8.72 2.23
N TYR A 109 -0.13 8.23 1.88
CA TYR A 109 -0.45 6.81 1.66
C TYR A 109 -1.61 6.67 0.66
N LEU A 110 -1.66 5.54 -0.04
CA LEU A 110 -2.75 5.21 -0.96
C LEU A 110 -3.71 4.23 -0.29
N THR A 111 -5.01 4.47 -0.42
CA THR A 111 -6.06 3.51 -0.04
C THR A 111 -6.60 2.81 -1.29
N PRO A 112 -7.45 1.78 -1.14
CA PRO A 112 -8.09 1.14 -2.29
C PRO A 112 -8.82 2.14 -3.20
N ASP A 113 -9.38 3.22 -2.65
CA ASP A 113 -10.08 4.27 -3.40
C ASP A 113 -9.14 5.11 -4.28
N ASP A 114 -7.89 5.32 -3.86
CA ASP A 114 -6.88 6.03 -4.66
C ASP A 114 -6.22 5.13 -5.72
N TRP A 115 -6.41 3.82 -5.61
CA TRP A 115 -5.66 2.83 -6.38
C TRP A 115 -6.17 2.70 -7.82
N HIS A 116 -5.59 3.42 -8.76
CA HIS A 116 -5.96 3.35 -10.19
C HIS A 116 -4.79 2.83 -11.05
N PRO A 117 -4.55 1.51 -11.10
CA PRO A 117 -3.50 0.95 -11.94
C PRO A 117 -3.86 1.24 -13.40
N GLN A 118 -2.96 1.93 -14.12
CA GLN A 118 -3.18 2.23 -15.54
C GLN A 118 -3.29 0.91 -16.33
N SER A 119 -4.43 0.73 -17.00
CA SER A 119 -4.70 -0.32 -17.99
C SER A 119 -3.84 -0.19 -19.23
#